data_AF-A0A348N639-F1
#
_entry.id   AF-A0A348N639-F1
#
_cell.length_a   1.000
_cell.length_b   1.000
_cell.length_c   1.000
_cell.angle_alpha   90.00
_cell.angle_beta   90.00
_cell.angle_gamma   90.00
#
_symmetry.space_group_name_H-M   'P 1'
#
loop_
_entity.id
_entity.type
_entity.pdbx_description
1 polymer ?
#
loop_
_entity_poly.entity_id
_entity_poly.type
_entity_poly.pdbx_seq_one_letter_code
_entity_poly.pdbx_strand_id
1 'polypeptide(L)'
;MNKQKIKIWGRSFDLPVMIKEYDNNGATDVQKDACSKMGDGSILWDSSKDGVEKYIIKNGLKENGIKEVDNIFKYVMPKSIYIPQTSKRTVGILCDYKFDKEHGLAIVFENEKYKKVGLEDIII
;
A
#
# COMPACT_ATOMS: atom_id res chain seq x y z
N MET A 1 8.11 0.03 -17.90
CA MET A 1 7.45 0.02 -16.58
C MET A 1 8.37 0.70 -15.58
N ASN A 2 7.95 1.81 -14.99
CA ASN A 2 8.75 2.51 -14.00
C ASN A 2 8.69 1.75 -12.67
N LYS A 3 9.85 1.35 -12.14
CA LYS A 3 9.96 0.84 -10.78
C LYS A 3 10.47 1.94 -9.87
N GLN A 4 9.98 1.96 -8.64
CA GLN A 4 10.36 2.91 -7.62
C GLN A 4 11.05 2.18 -6.47
N LYS A 5 12.23 2.68 -6.11
CA LYS A 5 12.91 2.27 -4.88
C LYS A 5 12.27 2.96 -3.69
N ILE A 6 11.72 2.18 -2.77
CA ILE A 6 11.09 2.68 -1.55
C ILE A 6 11.53 1.87 -0.34
N LYS A 7 11.47 2.48 0.85
CA LYS A 7 11.71 1.79 2.12
C LYS A 7 10.39 1.67 2.88
N ILE A 8 9.96 0.44 3.13
CA ILE A 8 8.74 0.12 3.88
C ILE A 8 9.17 -0.62 5.15
N TRP A 9 8.80 -0.11 6.33
CA TRP A 9 9.07 -0.75 7.63
C TRP A 9 10.54 -1.15 7.83
N GLY A 10 11.43 -0.25 7.43
CA GLY A 10 12.88 -0.44 7.51
C GLY A 10 13.50 -1.30 6.39
N ARG A 11 12.72 -1.92 5.50
CA ARG A 11 13.22 -2.75 4.38
C ARG A 11 13.08 -2.04 3.04
N SER A 12 14.12 -2.12 2.21
CA SER A 12 14.11 -1.53 0.86
C SER A 12 13.47 -2.49 -0.15
N PHE A 13 12.67 -1.93 -1.04
CA PHE A 13 11.99 -2.62 -2.14
C PHE A 13 12.16 -1.85 -3.44
N ASP A 14 12.10 -2.57 -4.56
CA ASP A 14 12.04 -2.02 -5.91
C ASP A 14 10.72 -2.45 -6.55
N LEU A 15 9.68 -1.62 -6.37
CA LEU A 15 8.31 -1.98 -6.73
C LEU A 15 7.87 -1.33 -8.05
N PRO A 16 7.16 -2.04 -8.93
CA PRO A 16 6.54 -1.44 -10.11
C PRO A 16 5.45 -0.44 -9.70
N VAL A 17 5.38 0.67 -10.43
CA VAL A 17 4.32 1.68 -10.30
C VAL A 17 3.27 1.44 -11.38
N MET A 18 2.02 1.28 -10.95
CA MET A 18 0.85 1.11 -11.80
C MET A 18 -0.05 2.35 -11.65
N ILE A 19 -0.28 3.06 -12.75
CA ILE A 19 -1.17 4.23 -12.77
C ILE A 19 -2.46 3.79 -13.46
N LYS A 20 -3.60 4.03 -12.81
CA LYS A 20 -4.91 3.77 -13.41
C LYS A 20 -5.22 4.86 -14.43
N GLU A 21 -5.39 4.48 -15.69
CA GLU A 21 -5.77 5.39 -16.77
C GLU A 21 -7.20 5.05 -17.23
N TYR A 22 -8.06 6.06 -17.34
CA TYR A 22 -9.35 5.93 -18.02
C TYR A 22 -9.26 6.46 -19.46
N ASP A 23 -9.84 5.72 -20.40
CA ASP A 23 -10.06 6.12 -21.79
C ASP A 23 -8.81 6.52 -22.61
N ASN A 24 -7.65 5.91 -22.32
CA ASN A 24 -6.37 6.19 -22.99
C ASN A 24 -5.90 7.66 -22.92
N ASN A 25 -6.46 8.48 -22.02
CA ASN A 25 -6.09 9.89 -21.86
C ASN A 25 -4.80 10.10 -21.05
N GLY A 26 -4.15 9.01 -20.62
CA GLY A 26 -2.95 9.02 -19.82
C GLY A 26 -3.19 9.43 -18.36
N ALA A 27 -2.10 9.48 -17.58
CA ALA A 27 -2.13 9.95 -16.20
C ALA A 27 -2.52 11.43 -16.07
N THR A 28 -3.44 11.73 -15.15
CA THR A 28 -3.81 13.10 -14.76
C THR A 28 -2.69 13.80 -14.00
N ASP A 29 -2.73 15.14 -13.92
CA ASP A 29 -1.72 15.90 -13.18
C ASP A 29 -1.73 15.58 -11.68
N VAL A 30 -2.89 15.26 -11.09
CA VAL A 30 -2.99 14.79 -9.70
C VAL A 30 -2.24 13.46 -9.51
N GLN A 31 -2.31 12.56 -10.47
CA GLN A 31 -1.61 11.26 -10.41
C GLN A 31 -0.09 11.43 -10.61
N LYS A 32 0.32 12.35 -11.49
CA LYS A 32 1.74 12.71 -11.66
C LYS A 32 2.30 13.33 -10.37
N ASP A 33 1.56 14.24 -9.75
CA ASP A 33 1.94 14.86 -8.46
C ASP A 33 2.01 13.80 -7.35
N ALA A 34 1.03 12.89 -7.27
CA ALA A 34 1.05 11.75 -6.33
C ALA A 34 2.30 10.86 -6.54
N CYS A 35 2.66 10.56 -7.79
CA CYS A 35 3.85 9.78 -8.10
C CYS A 35 5.14 10.53 -7.67
N SER A 36 5.22 11.83 -7.93
CA SER A 36 6.39 12.64 -7.58
C SER A 36 6.56 12.78 -6.07
N LYS A 37 5.47 13.00 -5.32
CA LYS A 37 5.50 13.21 -3.87
C LYS A 37 5.74 11.91 -3.08
N MET A 38 5.52 10.76 -3.69
CA MET A 38 5.77 9.47 -3.07
C MET A 38 7.26 9.14 -2.93
N GLY A 39 8.10 9.67 -3.82
CA GLY A 39 9.54 9.36 -3.88
C GLY A 39 10.35 9.79 -2.65
N ASP A 40 9.89 10.83 -1.93
CA ASP A 40 10.54 11.35 -0.72
C ASP A 40 10.12 10.60 0.57
N GLY A 41 9.26 9.59 0.45
CA GLY A 41 8.36 9.14 1.51
C GLY A 41 8.81 7.99 2.41
N SER A 42 10.09 7.86 2.80
CA SER A 42 10.46 6.80 3.77
C SER A 42 9.64 6.86 5.08
N ILE A 43 9.30 8.08 5.51
CA ILE A 43 8.47 8.37 6.70
C ILE A 43 7.00 7.98 6.49
N LEU A 44 6.53 7.98 5.24
CA LEU A 44 5.13 7.79 4.89
C LEU A 44 4.69 6.35 5.19
N TRP A 45 5.49 5.38 4.78
CA TRP A 45 5.16 3.96 4.90
C TRP A 45 5.26 3.45 6.33
N ASP A 46 6.19 3.99 7.11
CA ASP A 46 6.34 3.63 8.52
C ASP A 46 5.12 4.05 9.34
N SER A 47 4.42 5.12 8.94
CA SER A 47 3.19 5.56 9.60
C SER A 47 2.03 4.56 9.51
N SER A 48 2.03 3.65 8.53
CA SER A 48 0.98 2.64 8.39
C SER A 48 1.21 1.38 9.23
N LYS A 49 2.40 1.20 9.82
CA LYS A 49 2.81 -0.07 10.44
C LYS A 49 1.80 -0.56 11.49
N ASP A 50 1.45 0.29 12.45
CA ASP A 50 0.48 -0.01 13.51
C ASP A 50 -0.91 -0.37 12.95
N GLY A 51 -1.35 0.33 11.91
CA GLY A 51 -2.61 0.06 11.24
C GLY A 51 -2.63 -1.32 10.56
N VAL A 52 -1.54 -1.69 9.90
CA VAL A 52 -1.39 -3.00 9.25
C VAL A 52 -1.29 -4.12 10.29
N GLU A 53 -0.52 -3.95 11.36
CA GLU A 53 -0.41 -4.95 12.44
C GLU A 53 -1.78 -5.23 13.08
N LYS A 54 -2.55 -4.18 13.39
CA LYS A 54 -3.93 -4.31 13.89
C LYS A 54 -4.83 -5.05 12.91
N TYR A 55 -4.68 -4.81 11.61
CA TYR A 55 -5.45 -5.51 10.58
C TYR A 55 -5.10 -7.00 10.51
N ILE A 56 -3.81 -7.34 10.51
CA ILE A 56 -3.33 -8.74 10.53
C ILE A 56 -3.86 -9.46 11.77
N ILE A 57 -3.80 -8.80 12.94
CA ILE A 57 -4.30 -9.38 14.19
C ILE A 57 -5.79 -9.67 14.07
N LYS A 58 -6.57 -8.67 13.68
CA LYS A 58 -8.03 -8.79 13.61
C LYS A 58 -8.51 -9.85 12.62
N ASN A 59 -7.83 -10.02 11.48
CA ASN A 59 -8.33 -10.82 10.35
C ASN A 59 -7.60 -12.15 10.14
N GLY A 60 -6.72 -12.59 11.05
CA GLY A 60 -6.08 -13.91 10.92
C GLY A 60 -5.45 -14.47 12.20
N LEU A 61 -4.94 -13.61 13.08
CA LEU A 61 -4.24 -14.05 14.29
C LEU A 61 -5.11 -14.08 15.55
N LYS A 62 -6.20 -13.31 15.59
CA LYS A 62 -7.09 -13.20 16.76
C LYS A 62 -7.68 -14.53 17.20
N GLU A 63 -8.10 -15.36 16.25
CA GLU A 63 -8.65 -16.69 16.53
C GLU A 63 -7.60 -17.68 17.05
N ASN A 64 -6.32 -17.42 16.76
CA ASN A 64 -5.17 -18.20 17.24
C ASN A 64 -4.59 -17.67 18.57
N GLY A 65 -5.25 -16.70 19.21
CA GLY A 65 -4.83 -16.11 20.49
C GLY A 65 -3.59 -15.23 20.42
N ILE A 66 -3.09 -14.94 19.22
CA ILE A 66 -1.88 -14.12 19.00
C ILE A 66 -2.27 -12.64 19.05
N LYS A 67 -1.60 -11.88 19.92
CA LYS A 67 -1.90 -10.47 20.22
C LYS A 67 -0.88 -9.48 19.64
N GLU A 68 0.22 -9.98 19.08
CA GLU A 68 1.30 -9.17 18.54
C GLU A 68 1.80 -9.76 17.22
N VAL A 69 2.27 -8.90 16.33
CA VAL A 69 2.87 -9.30 15.06
C VAL A 69 4.39 -9.32 15.24
N ASP A 70 4.98 -10.51 15.17
CA ASP A 70 6.42 -10.71 15.32
C ASP A 70 7.20 -10.13 14.13
N ASN A 71 6.77 -10.46 12.92
CA ASN A 71 7.36 -9.98 11.67
C ASN A 71 6.25 -9.74 10.64
N ILE A 72 5.97 -8.47 10.39
CA ILE A 72 4.94 -8.02 9.45
C ILE A 72 5.10 -8.64 8.05
N PHE A 73 6.33 -8.86 7.58
CA PHE A 73 6.61 -9.40 6.25
C PHE A 73 6.32 -10.90 6.11
N LYS A 74 6.06 -11.62 7.21
CA LYS A 74 5.54 -12.99 7.15
C LYS A 74 4.08 -13.03 6.71
N TYR A 75 3.37 -11.90 6.84
CA TYR A 75 1.93 -11.82 6.59
C TYR A 75 1.60 -10.91 5.41
N VAL A 76 2.37 -9.84 5.21
CA VAL A 76 2.11 -8.82 4.19
C VAL A 76 3.40 -8.58 3.40
N MET A 77 3.36 -8.82 2.09
CA MET A 77 4.50 -8.61 1.20
C MET A 77 4.17 -7.54 0.15
N PRO A 78 4.82 -6.37 0.17
CA PRO A 78 4.62 -5.34 -0.85
C PRO A 78 4.92 -5.87 -2.25
N LYS A 79 3.99 -5.65 -3.18
CA LYS A 79 4.07 -6.18 -4.55
C LYS A 79 4.17 -5.08 -5.59
N SER A 80 3.36 -4.04 -5.44
CA SER A 80 3.30 -2.94 -6.40
C SER A 80 2.73 -1.68 -5.78
N ILE A 81 3.05 -0.55 -6.40
CA ILE A 81 2.48 0.74 -6.07
C ILE A 81 1.34 1.01 -7.05
N TYR A 82 0.19 1.45 -6.55
CA TYR A 82 -0.99 1.75 -7.34
C TYR A 82 -1.41 3.20 -7.16
N ILE A 83 -1.66 3.89 -8.28
CA ILE A 83 -2.09 5.29 -8.28
C ILE A 83 -3.47 5.36 -8.97
N PRO A 84 -4.57 5.39 -8.20
CA PRO A 84 -5.91 5.50 -8.78
C PRO A 84 -6.13 6.87 -9.40
N GLN A 85 -7.10 6.97 -10.30
CA GLN A 85 -7.55 8.25 -10.83
C GLN A 85 -8.58 8.86 -9.86
N THR A 86 -8.12 9.76 -9.00
CA THR A 86 -8.96 10.47 -8.02
C THR A 86 -8.66 11.98 -8.05
N SER A 87 -9.53 12.77 -7.42
CA SER A 87 -9.35 14.24 -7.32
C SER A 87 -8.29 14.67 -6.30
N LYS A 88 -7.78 13.73 -5.49
CA LYS A 88 -6.78 13.96 -4.45
C LYS A 88 -5.56 13.09 -4.70
N ARG A 89 -4.39 13.52 -4.23
CA ARG A 89 -3.20 12.66 -4.31
C ARG A 89 -3.40 11.41 -3.49
N THR A 90 -3.64 10.30 -4.17
CA THR A 90 -3.93 9.00 -3.55
C THR A 90 -2.93 7.99 -4.05
N VAL A 91 -2.41 7.18 -3.12
CA VAL A 91 -1.41 6.16 -3.39
C VAL A 91 -1.77 4.91 -2.61
N GLY A 92 -1.75 3.76 -3.27
CA GLY A 92 -1.87 2.45 -2.65
C GLY A 92 -0.57 1.67 -2.74
N ILE A 93 -0.24 0.90 -1.72
CA ILE A 93 0.64 -0.25 -1.87
C ILE A 93 -0.25 -1.49 -1.89
N LEU A 94 -0.20 -2.21 -3.01
CA LEU A 94 -0.79 -3.53 -3.13
C LEU A 94 0.21 -4.56 -2.61
N CYS A 95 -0.26 -5.49 -1.81
CA CYS A 95 0.54 -6.45 -1.09
C CYS A 95 -0.08 -7.84 -1.19
N ASP A 96 0.75 -8.86 -1.34
CA ASP A 96 0.29 -10.22 -1.12
C ASP A 96 0.01 -10.40 0.39
N TYR A 97 -1.15 -10.98 0.71
CA TYR A 97 -1.60 -11.18 2.08
C TYR A 97 -1.73 -12.66 2.40
N LYS A 98 -1.08 -13.09 3.48
CA LYS A 98 -0.99 -14.51 3.85
C LYS A 98 -2.35 -15.14 4.16
N PHE A 99 -3.26 -14.39 4.77
CA PHE A 99 -4.58 -14.88 5.18
C PHE A 99 -5.65 -14.74 4.08
N ASP A 100 -5.40 -13.91 3.07
CA ASP A 100 -6.28 -13.75 1.91
C ASP A 100 -5.43 -13.53 0.65
N LYS A 101 -5.04 -14.65 0.02
CA LYS A 101 -4.19 -14.65 -1.16
C LYS A 101 -4.95 -14.27 -2.43
N GLU A 102 -6.28 -14.37 -2.43
CA GLU A 102 -7.10 -14.09 -3.60
C GLU A 102 -7.33 -12.59 -3.74
N HIS A 103 -7.59 -11.89 -2.63
CA HIS A 103 -7.91 -10.45 -2.65
C HIS A 103 -6.73 -9.55 -2.28
N GLY A 104 -5.64 -10.10 -1.73
CA GLY A 104 -4.47 -9.35 -1.32
C GLY A 104 -4.77 -8.30 -0.24
N LEU A 105 -3.88 -7.32 -0.10
CA LEU A 105 -4.05 -6.20 0.83
C LEU A 105 -3.59 -4.89 0.19
N ALA A 106 -4.41 -3.85 0.30
CA ALA A 106 -4.04 -2.48 -0.04
C ALA A 106 -3.81 -1.63 1.23
N ILE A 107 -2.71 -0.90 1.23
CA ILE A 107 -2.42 0.16 2.19
C ILE A 107 -2.59 1.49 1.48
N VAL A 108 -3.55 2.30 1.91
CA VAL A 108 -3.96 3.53 1.21
C VAL A 108 -3.47 4.76 1.93
N PHE A 109 -2.90 5.67 1.15
CA PHE A 109 -2.44 6.99 1.57
C PHE A 109 -3.17 8.05 0.74
N GLU A 110 -3.56 9.14 1.40
CA GLU A 110 -4.17 10.31 0.77
C GLU A 110 -3.46 11.55 1.27
N ASN A 111 -3.05 12.44 0.35
CA ASN A 111 -2.30 13.66 0.66
C ASN A 111 -1.14 13.39 1.63
N GLU A 112 -0.32 12.41 1.25
CA GLU A 112 0.89 12.04 1.95
C GLU A 112 0.69 11.48 3.38
N LYS A 113 -0.53 11.07 3.74
CA LYS A 113 -0.87 10.55 5.07
C LYS A 113 -1.52 9.18 5.00
N TYR A 114 -1.20 8.32 5.97
CA TYR A 114 -1.88 7.04 6.12
C TYR A 114 -3.38 7.26 6.31
N LYS A 115 -4.18 6.60 5.47
CA LYS A 115 -5.63 6.72 5.48
C LYS A 115 -6.29 5.45 6.03
N LYS A 116 -5.98 4.30 5.44
CA LYS A 116 -6.58 3.00 5.83
C LYS A 116 -5.81 1.83 5.24
N VAL A 117 -6.09 0.63 5.77
CA VAL A 117 -5.67 -0.66 5.25
C VAL A 117 -6.89 -1.56 5.08
N GLY A 118 -6.89 -2.41 4.05
CA GLY A 118 -7.94 -3.38 3.76
C GLY A 118 -7.60 -4.22 2.53
N LEU A 119 -8.56 -4.96 1.98
CA LEU A 119 -8.39 -5.73 0.74
C LEU A 119 -8.09 -4.81 -0.45
N GLU A 120 -7.51 -5.33 -1.54
CA GLU A 120 -7.11 -4.52 -2.69
C GLU A 120 -8.28 -3.75 -3.36
N ASP A 121 -9.50 -4.29 -3.29
CA ASP A 121 -10.73 -3.67 -3.79
C ASP A 121 -11.04 -2.28 -3.21
N ILE A 122 -10.41 -1.89 -2.09
CA ILE A 122 -10.65 -0.56 -1.51
C ILE A 122 -10.05 0.60 -2.32
N ILE A 123 -9.17 0.30 -3.28
CA ILE A 123 -8.46 1.29 -4.10
C ILE A 123 -8.49 1.00 -5.61
N ILE A 124 -8.65 -0.25 -6.02
CA ILE A 124 -8.68 -0.65 -7.45
C ILE A 124 -9.98 -0.22 -8.13
#